data_AF-A0A0S8D969-F1
#
_entry.id   AF-A0A0S8D969-F1
#
_cell.length_a   1.000
_cell.length_b   1.000
_cell.length_c   1.000
_cell.angle_alpha   90.00
_cell.angle_beta   90.00
_cell.angle_gamma   90.00
#
_symmetry.space_group_name_H-M   'P 1'
#
loop_
_entity.id
_entity.type
_entity.pdbx_description
1 polymer ?
#
loop_
_entity_poly.entity_id
_entity_poly.type
_entity_poly.pdbx_seq_one_letter_code
_entity_poly.pdbx_strand_id
1 'polypeptide(L)' 'MDTGKPFAIPARFVVLDVIGTVLLATGLLKVVAGIDWLPPQLLFEGYGFAFIVGGAILMVPLIAHVVVHAISRSGQSVNP' A
#
# COMPACT_ATOMS: atom_id res chain seq x y z
N MET A 1 15.01 -27.11 -17.83
CA MET A 1 15.08 -26.63 -16.43
C MET A 1 14.43 -25.27 -16.40
N ASP A 2 13.16 -25.20 -15.99
CA ASP A 2 12.46 -23.93 -15.82
C ASP A 2 13.06 -23.24 -14.59
N THR A 3 14.03 -22.35 -14.84
CA THR A 3 14.59 -21.48 -13.81
C THR A 3 13.49 -20.55 -13.34
N GLY A 4 12.75 -21.00 -12.33
CA GLY A 4 11.72 -20.22 -11.65
C GLY A 4 12.30 -18.88 -11.26
N LYS A 5 11.94 -17.84 -12.02
CA LYS A 5 12.41 -16.48 -11.75
C LYS A 5 12.03 -16.14 -10.32
N PRO A 6 12.99 -15.74 -9.46
CA PRO A 6 12.68 -15.34 -8.10
C PRO A 6 11.65 -14.21 -8.17
N PHE A 7 10.59 -14.34 -7.38
CA PHE A 7 9.61 -13.29 -7.21
C PHE A 7 10.33 -12.08 -6.60
N ALA A 8 10.71 -11.14 -7.44
CA ALA A 8 11.40 -9.93 -7.04
C ALA A 8 10.37 -8.82 -6.95
N ILE A 9 9.98 -8.45 -5.74
CA ILE A 9 9.14 -7.27 -5.51
C ILE A 9 10.01 -6.05 -5.80
N PRO A 10 9.65 -5.20 -6.78
CA PRO A 10 10.38 -3.96 -7.03
C PRO A 10 10.38 -3.09 -5.78
N ALA A 11 11.56 -2.65 -5.33
CA ALA A 11 11.72 -1.83 -4.12
C ALA A 11 10.80 -0.58 -4.12
N ARG A 12 10.53 -0.01 -5.30
CA ARG A 12 9.58 1.09 -5.49
C ARG A 12 8.17 0.81 -4.96
N PHE A 13 7.68 -0.42 -5.10
CA PHE A 13 6.33 -0.76 -4.62
C PHE A 13 6.30 -0.92 -3.10
N VAL A 14 7.39 -1.42 -2.51
CA VAL A 14 7.55 -1.46 -1.05
C VAL A 14 7.63 -0.06 -0.46
N VAL A 15 8.39 0.84 -1.09
CA VAL A 15 8.50 2.23 -0.63
C VAL A 15 7.14 2.94 -0.71
N LEU A 16 6.39 2.76 -1.80
CA LEU A 16 5.04 3.31 -1.92
C LEU A 16 4.09 2.76 -0.84
N ASP A 17 4.19 1.48 -0.53
CA ASP A 17 3.37 0.84 0.51
C ASP A 17 3.70 1.34 1.92
N VAL A 18 4.98 1.54 2.24
CA VAL A 18 5.40 2.15 3.51
C VAL A 18 4.87 3.58 3.63
N ILE A 19 5.03 4.39 2.57
CA ILE A 19 4.49 5.76 2.57
C ILE A 19 2.97 5.76 2.71
N GLY A 20 2.28 4.87 1.99
CA GLY A 20 0.84 4.70 2.08
C GLY A 20 0.40 4.30 3.48
N THR A 21 1.14 3.41 4.14
CA THR A 21 0.88 2.96 5.51
C THR A 21 0.99 4.11 6.49
N VAL A 22 2.04 4.92 6.39
CA VAL A 22 2.26 6.08 7.27
C VAL A 22 1.14 7.10 7.10
N LEU A 23 0.74 7.41 5.86
CA LEU A 23 -0.37 8.31 5.58
C LEU A 23 -1.68 7.77 6.14
N LEU A 24 -1.99 6.51 5.89
CA LEU A 24 -3.21 5.87 6.37
C LEU A 24 -3.27 5.86 7.89
N ALA A 25 -2.19 5.45 8.57
CA ALA A 25 -2.08 5.48 10.03
C ALA A 25 -2.27 6.89 10.59
N THR A 26 -1.67 7.90 9.94
CA THR A 26 -1.81 9.30 10.34
C THR A 26 -3.25 9.79 10.20
N GLY A 27 -3.89 9.49 9.08
CA GLY A 27 -5.28 9.86 8.86
C GLY A 27 -6.23 9.15 9.83
N LEU A 28 -5.97 7.88 10.13
CA LEU A 28 -6.71 7.12 11.16
C LEU A 28 -6.53 7.71 12.56
N LEU A 29 -5.31 8.08 12.94
CA LEU A 29 -5.05 8.75 14.22
C LEU A 29 -5.86 10.05 14.36
N LYS A 30 -5.98 10.82 13.27
CA LYS A 30 -6.83 12.02 13.28
C LYS A 30 -8.32 11.68 13.38
N VAL A 31 -8.82 10.78 12.53
CA VAL A 31 -10.26 10.50 12.43
C VAL A 31 -10.79 9.73 13.64
N VAL A 32 -10.01 8.80 14.19
CA VAL A 32 -10.44 7.92 15.29
C VAL A 32 -10.06 8.47 16.65
N ALA A 33 -8.84 8.98 16.81
CA ALA A 33 -8.33 9.45 18.10
C ALA A 33 -8.30 10.97 18.25
N GLY A 34 -8.59 11.73 17.19
CA GLY A 34 -8.53 13.20 17.21
C GLY A 34 -7.10 13.74 17.37
N ILE A 35 -6.06 12.93 17.17
CA ILE A 35 -4.68 13.30 17.47
C ILE A 35 -4.08 14.10 16.31
N ASP A 36 -3.73 15.35 16.60
CA ASP A 36 -2.99 16.25 15.71
C ASP A 36 -1.49 16.18 16.06
N TRP A 37 -0.76 15.24 15.46
CA TRP A 37 0.70 15.10 15.66
C TRP A 37 1.53 15.76 14.55
N LEU A 38 0.89 16.20 13.47
CA LEU A 38 1.53 16.85 12.33
C LEU A 38 1.85 18.32 12.63
N PRO A 39 2.89 18.88 12.00
CA PRO A 39 3.18 20.31 12.03
C PRO A 39 1.99 21.15 11.56
N PRO A 40 1.78 22.36 12.12
CA PRO A 40 0.65 23.22 11.76
C PRO A 40 0.53 23.54 10.27
N GLN A 41 1.62 23.50 9.51
CA GLN A 41 1.60 23.78 8.06
C GLN A 41 0.95 22.67 7.23
N LEU A 42 0.84 21.46 7.80
CA LEU A 42 0.25 20.28 7.15
C LEU A 42 -1.17 20.00 7.65
N LEU A 43 -1.64 20.75 8.65
CA LEU A 43 -3.00 20.66 9.15
C LEU A 43 -3.92 21.50 8.26
N PHE A 44 -4.82 20.83 7.56
CA PHE A 44 -5.91 21.45 6.81
C PHE A 44 -7.23 20.76 7.13
N GLU A 45 -8.34 21.43 6.86
CA GLU A 45 -9.66 20.85 7.14
C GLU A 45 -9.87 19.57 6.31
N GLY A 46 -10.17 18.46 7.00
CA GLY A 46 -10.34 17.16 6.35
C GLY A 46 -9.05 16.39 6.03
N TYR A 47 -7.87 16.83 6.50
CA TYR A 47 -6.61 16.13 6.23
C TYR A 47 -6.62 14.65 6.65
N GLY A 48 -7.37 14.31 7.71
CA GLY A 48 -7.52 12.94 8.18
C GLY A 48 -8.07 12.01 7.09
N PHE A 49 -9.18 12.40 6.46
CA PHE A 49 -9.76 11.62 5.35
C PHE A 49 -8.87 11.65 4.11
N ALA A 50 -8.27 12.80 3.79
CA ALA A 50 -7.36 12.92 2.65
C ALA A 50 -6.17 11.95 2.77
N PHE A 51 -5.62 11.80 3.98
CA PHE A 51 -4.49 10.91 4.24
C PHE A 51 -4.89 9.43 4.26
N ILE A 52 -6.08 9.10 4.74
CA ILE A 52 -6.64 7.74 4.62
C ILE A 52 -6.79 7.35 3.14
N VAL A 53 -7.45 8.19 2.35
CA VAL A 53 -7.71 7.93 0.93
C VAL A 53 -6.40 7.89 0.13
N GLY A 54 -5.54 8.89 0.32
CA GLY A 54 -4.24 8.95 -0.35
C GLY A 54 -3.34 7.75 0.02
N GLY A 55 -3.31 7.39 1.31
CA GLY A 55 -2.57 6.24 1.80
C GLY A 55 -3.07 4.92 1.18
N ALA A 56 -4.39 4.72 1.14
CA ALA A 56 -5.00 3.54 0.52
C ALA A 56 -4.68 3.44 -0.98
N ILE A 57 -4.75 4.55 -1.72
CA ILE A 57 -4.42 4.60 -3.15
C ILE A 57 -2.95 4.21 -3.39
N LEU A 58 -2.04 4.68 -2.55
CA LEU A 58 -0.60 4.38 -2.66
C LEU A 58 -0.27 2.90 -2.46
N MET A 59 -1.10 2.16 -1.74
CA MET A 59 -0.94 0.71 -1.53
C MET A 59 -1.44 -0.14 -2.71
N VAL A 60 -2.32 0.41 -3.57
CA VAL A 60 -2.93 -0.33 -4.70
C VAL A 60 -1.90 -1.01 -5.61
N PRO A 61 -0.79 -0.37 -6.04
CA PRO A 61 0.16 -0.99 -6.94
C PRO A 61 0.82 -2.25 -6.36
N LEU A 62 1.15 -2.25 -5.07
CA LEU A 62 1.73 -3.42 -4.41
C LEU A 62 0.72 -4.55 -4.33
N ILE A 63 -0.51 -4.26 -3.89
CA ILE A 63 -1.60 -5.24 -3.82
C ILE A 63 -1.87 -5.84 -5.19
N ALA A 64 -1.98 -5.01 -6.24
CA ALA A 64 -2.18 -5.46 -7.60
C ALA A 64 -1.03 -6.37 -8.08
N HIS A 65 0.22 -6.02 -7.78
CA HIS A 65 1.39 -6.84 -8.14
C HIS A 65 1.36 -8.22 -7.47
N VAL A 66 1.02 -8.27 -6.18
CA VAL A 66 0.90 -9.52 -5.42
C VAL A 66 -0.25 -10.37 -5.95
N VAL A 67 -1.42 -9.77 -6.22
CA VAL A 67 -2.60 -10.47 -6.74
C VAL A 67 -2.35 -11.07 -8.12
N VAL A 68 -1.78 -10.29 -9.05
CA VAL A 68 -1.44 -10.77 -10.41
C VAL A 68 -0.45 -11.94 -10.34
N HIS A 69 0.54 -11.86 -9.46
CA HIS A 69 1.51 -12.94 -9.28
C HIS A 69 0.89 -14.20 -8.65
N ALA A 70 0.02 -14.03 -7.66
CA ALA A 70 -0.69 -15.14 -7.02
C ALA A 70 -1.62 -15.87 -8.00
N ILE A 71 -2.38 -15.12 -8.81
CA ILE A 71 -3.26 -15.69 -9.86
C ILE A 71 -2.43 -16.43 -10.92
N SER A 72 -1.30 -15.88 -11.32
CA SER A 72 -0.42 -16.51 -12.32
C SER A 72 0.16 -17.84 -11.82
N ARG A 73 0.38 -17.99 -10.51
CA ARG A 73 0.86 -19.25 -9.91
C ARG A 73 -0.24 -20.29 -9.71
N SER A 74 -1.48 -19.90 -9.40
CA SER A 74 -2.57 -20.87 -9.26
C SER A 74 -2.93 -21.54 -10.59
N GLY A 75 -2.82 -20.81 -11.71
CA GLY A 75 -3.03 -21.34 -13.06
C GLY A 75 -1.99 -22.36 -13.53
N GLN A 76 -0.75 -22.35 -13.00
CA GLN A 76 0.28 -23.34 -13.36
C GLN A 76 0.10 -24.70 -12.66
N SER A 77 -0.73 -24.80 -11.62
CA SER A 77 -0.93 -26.08 -10.90
C SER A 77 -1.93 -27.04 -11.55
N VAL A 78 -2.58 -26.63 -12.65
CA VAL A 78 -3.71 -27.37 -13.27
C VAL A 78 -3.34 -28.02 -14.62
N ASN A 79 -2.08 -27.97 -15.06
CA ASN A 79 -1.66 -28.60 -16.32
C ASN A 79 -0.51 -29.60 -16.10
N PRO A 80 -0.82 -30.89 -15.85
CA PRO A 80 0.17 -31.98 -15.84
C PRO A 80 0.70 -32.32 -17.24
#